data_AF-A0A972PG91-F1
#
_entry.id   AF-A0A972PG91-F1
#
_cell.length_a   1.000
_cell.length_b   1.000
_cell.length_c   1.000
_cell.angle_alpha   90.00
_cell.angle_beta   90.00
_cell.angle_gamma   90.00
#
_symmetry.space_group_name_H-M   'P 1'
#
loop_
_entity.id
_entity.type
_entity.pdbx_description
1 polymer ?
#
loop_
_entity_poly.entity_id
_entity_poly.type
_entity_poly.pdbx_seq_one_letter_code
_entity_poly.pdbx_strand_id
1 'polypeptide(L)'
;MQEQVQTRTRNEGDELRIRVEQRLEQEIAEGDGEFENGEFENGEFAEPGARGLEKRIAELESKLAEEPDDTKLLWKLAVAYRNVGEYDKAIEALKKLEGLLTHPTAKVAVLLAQCFRAKGDREAALAELEKLLESPETVPGAVYAYKGILKEELGMVEEAAEDMEEALTVEPKDEDLYRKIGELYEKAGRKGVKVFVNGKKLTFDSEPFIENGRTMVPVRAIAEALGLEVDYKDGVVTITNPADGKTVVLRVGRAEAEVGGQRVALDAPARVVPPGRTVIPLRFVSENLGASVDWFEDGQVVAVNEQ
;
A
#
# COMPACT_ATOMS: atom_id res chain seq x y z
N MET A 1 23.23 -40.07 14.88
CA MET A 1 23.08 -38.67 15.36
C MET A 1 23.14 -37.81 14.10
N GLN A 2 21.98 -37.52 13.52
CA GLN A 2 21.86 -36.67 12.33
C GLN A 2 21.20 -35.37 12.80
N GLU A 3 21.93 -34.27 12.65
CA GLU A 3 21.43 -32.91 12.85
C GLU A 3 20.38 -32.62 11.77
N GLN A 4 19.15 -32.39 12.20
CA GLN A 4 18.13 -31.77 11.36
C GLN A 4 18.48 -30.30 11.21
N VAL A 5 18.85 -29.91 9.99
CA VAL A 5 18.94 -28.52 9.56
C VAL A 5 17.54 -27.92 9.68
N GLN A 6 17.33 -27.06 10.68
CA GLN A 6 16.20 -26.15 10.72
C GLN A 6 16.33 -25.21 9.51
N THR A 7 15.54 -25.47 8.46
CA THR A 7 15.26 -24.48 7.43
C THR A 7 14.63 -23.27 8.11
N ARG A 8 15.38 -22.16 8.18
CA ARG A 8 14.89 -20.85 8.59
C ARG A 8 13.64 -20.54 7.77
N THR A 9 12.51 -20.39 8.44
CA THR A 9 11.30 -19.78 7.89
C THR A 9 11.70 -18.46 7.25
N ARG A 10 11.46 -18.31 5.95
CA ARG A 10 11.60 -17.04 5.24
C ARG A 10 10.66 -16.06 5.95
N ASN A 11 11.20 -14.98 6.51
CA ASN A 11 10.42 -14.03 7.31
C ASN A 11 9.37 -13.37 6.39
N GLU A 12 8.11 -13.31 6.79
CA GLU A 12 7.02 -12.73 5.96
C GLU A 12 7.32 -11.28 5.54
N GLY A 13 8.03 -10.52 6.38
CA GLY A 13 8.53 -9.18 6.05
C GLY A 13 9.53 -9.12 4.89
N ASP A 14 10.34 -10.17 4.67
CA ASP A 14 11.21 -10.24 3.49
C ASP A 14 10.40 -10.51 2.21
N GLU A 15 9.23 -11.16 2.31
CA GLU A 15 8.38 -11.45 1.16
C GLU A 15 7.60 -10.23 0.70
N LEU A 16 7.04 -9.44 1.62
CA LEU A 16 6.37 -8.19 1.27
C LEU A 16 7.32 -7.24 0.54
N ARG A 17 8.55 -7.06 1.08
CA ARG A 17 9.53 -6.20 0.45
C ARG A 17 9.81 -6.62 -0.99
N ILE A 18 10.02 -7.91 -1.24
CA ILE A 18 10.26 -8.41 -2.60
C ILE A 18 9.06 -8.09 -3.50
N ARG A 19 7.83 -8.27 -3.02
CA ARG A 19 6.62 -7.95 -3.80
C ARG A 19 6.47 -6.45 -4.07
N VAL A 20 6.76 -5.59 -3.09
CA VAL A 20 6.79 -4.13 -3.27
C VAL A 20 7.89 -3.73 -4.26
N GLU A 21 9.09 -4.31 -4.16
CA GLU A 21 10.19 -4.06 -5.10
C GLU A 21 9.84 -4.51 -6.53
N GLN A 22 9.16 -5.65 -6.71
CA GLN A 22 8.69 -6.12 -8.01
C GLN A 22 7.60 -5.21 -8.60
N ARG A 23 6.65 -4.77 -7.78
CA ARG A 23 5.61 -3.83 -8.20
C ARG A 23 6.15 -2.46 -8.53
N LEU A 24 7.08 -1.94 -7.72
CA LEU A 24 7.83 -0.73 -8.02
C LEU A 24 8.43 -0.82 -9.42
N GLU A 25 9.11 -1.92 -9.77
CA GLU A 25 9.69 -2.09 -11.10
C GLU A 25 8.62 -2.07 -12.21
N GLN A 26 7.43 -2.60 -11.97
CA GLN A 26 6.33 -2.61 -12.93
C GLN A 26 5.65 -1.24 -13.07
N GLU A 27 5.20 -0.63 -11.97
CA GLU A 27 4.48 0.65 -11.96
C GLU A 27 5.35 1.78 -12.52
N ILE A 28 6.63 1.78 -12.16
CA ILE A 28 7.60 2.73 -12.67
C ILE A 28 7.79 2.53 -14.19
N ALA A 29 7.79 1.28 -14.68
CA ALA A 29 7.87 1.04 -16.12
C ALA A 29 6.63 1.53 -16.88
N GLU A 30 5.45 1.53 -16.26
CA GLU A 30 4.16 1.88 -16.88
C GLU A 30 3.81 3.39 -16.77
N GLY A 31 4.22 4.10 -15.71
CA GLY A 31 3.70 5.43 -15.35
C GLY A 31 4.38 6.66 -15.96
N ASP A 32 5.50 6.49 -16.66
CA ASP A 32 6.35 7.61 -17.05
C ASP A 32 5.99 8.21 -18.43
N GLY A 33 5.09 9.20 -18.45
CA GLY A 33 4.73 9.96 -19.65
C GLY A 33 5.84 10.87 -20.21
N GLU A 34 6.85 11.26 -19.41
CA GLU A 34 8.07 11.92 -19.92
C GLU A 34 9.01 10.94 -20.65
N PHE A 35 8.79 9.64 -20.48
CA PHE A 35 9.61 8.57 -21.01
C PHE A 35 8.71 7.54 -21.74
N GLU A 36 7.86 7.99 -22.67
CA GLU A 36 6.94 7.11 -23.42
C GLU A 36 7.66 5.89 -24.02
N ASN A 37 7.08 4.71 -23.79
CA ASN A 37 7.21 3.46 -24.55
C ASN A 37 8.50 3.29 -25.38
N GLY A 38 9.62 2.99 -24.70
CA GLY A 38 10.82 2.43 -25.34
C GLY A 38 12.15 3.10 -25.00
N GLU A 39 12.20 4.15 -24.17
CA GLU A 39 13.45 4.90 -23.96
C GLU A 39 14.47 4.20 -23.03
N PHE A 40 13.99 3.31 -22.16
CA PHE A 40 14.81 2.56 -21.21
C PHE A 40 14.30 1.13 -21.11
N GLU A 41 14.33 0.36 -22.21
CA GLU A 41 13.98 -1.06 -22.18
C GLU A 41 14.87 -1.81 -21.17
N ASN A 42 14.28 -2.17 -20.01
CA ASN A 42 14.90 -3.03 -19.00
C ASN A 42 15.13 -4.46 -19.53
N GLY A 43 14.49 -4.84 -20.65
CA GLY A 43 14.59 -6.16 -21.27
C GLY A 43 15.99 -6.55 -21.73
N GLU A 44 16.89 -5.59 -21.99
CA GLU A 44 18.30 -5.89 -22.32
C GLU A 44 19.12 -6.42 -21.12
N PHE A 45 18.62 -6.31 -19.89
CA PHE A 45 19.35 -6.65 -18.65
C PHE A 45 18.82 -7.88 -17.93
N ALA A 46 17.80 -8.54 -18.48
CA ALA A 46 17.35 -9.85 -18.03
C ALA A 46 18.34 -10.93 -18.51
N GLU A 47 19.31 -11.25 -17.66
CA GLU A 47 20.16 -12.45 -17.70
C GLU A 47 21.43 -12.51 -18.59
N PRO A 48 22.37 -11.56 -18.50
CA PRO A 48 23.78 -11.91 -18.62
C PRO A 48 24.26 -12.45 -17.26
N GLY A 49 24.88 -13.63 -17.22
CA GLY A 49 25.66 -14.04 -16.03
C GLY A 49 26.72 -12.98 -15.68
N ALA A 50 27.26 -12.96 -14.45
CA ALA A 50 28.14 -11.89 -13.93
C ALA A 50 29.19 -11.37 -14.94
N ARG A 51 29.83 -12.28 -15.69
CA ARG A 51 30.84 -11.96 -16.73
C ARG A 51 30.28 -11.18 -17.93
N GLY A 52 29.02 -11.39 -18.28
CA GLY A 52 28.32 -10.63 -19.33
C GLY A 52 27.99 -9.21 -18.89
N LEU A 53 27.63 -9.02 -17.63
CA LEU A 53 27.36 -7.69 -17.05
C LEU A 53 28.62 -6.84 -16.99
N GLU A 54 29.76 -7.39 -16.56
CA GLU A 54 31.05 -6.69 -16.54
C GLU A 54 31.47 -6.18 -17.93
N LYS A 55 31.33 -7.02 -18.96
CA LYS A 55 31.63 -6.61 -20.34
C LYS A 55 30.70 -5.48 -20.79
N ARG A 56 29.42 -5.58 -20.46
CA ARG A 56 28.43 -4.56 -20.81
C ARG A 56 28.70 -3.23 -20.11
N ILE A 57 29.11 -3.26 -18.85
CA ILE A 57 29.54 -2.06 -18.11
C ILE A 57 30.69 -1.38 -18.86
N ALA A 58 31.73 -2.11 -19.26
CA ALA A 58 32.85 -1.53 -19.99
C ALA A 58 32.44 -0.91 -21.35
N GLU A 59 31.50 -1.53 -22.06
CA GLU A 59 30.92 -0.97 -23.30
C GLU A 59 30.14 0.32 -23.03
N LEU A 60 29.36 0.36 -21.94
CA LEU A 60 28.59 1.54 -21.54
C LEU A 60 29.48 2.68 -21.06
N GLU A 61 30.51 2.39 -20.24
CA GLU A 61 31.51 3.37 -19.80
C GLU A 61 32.23 4.00 -21.00
N SER A 62 32.63 3.19 -22.00
CA SER A 62 33.29 3.71 -23.21
C SER A 62 32.39 4.65 -24.00
N LYS A 63 31.10 4.32 -24.14
CA LYS A 63 30.15 5.18 -24.85
C LYS A 63 29.85 6.46 -24.07
N LEU A 64 29.68 6.33 -22.75
CA LEU A 64 29.45 7.48 -21.87
C LEU A 64 30.67 8.42 -21.83
N ALA A 65 31.89 7.92 -22.07
CA ALA A 65 33.07 8.77 -22.23
C ALA A 65 33.00 9.67 -23.48
N GLU A 66 32.31 9.23 -24.54
CA GLU A 66 32.07 10.01 -25.75
C GLU A 66 30.86 10.95 -25.59
N GLU A 67 29.84 10.51 -24.84
CA GLU A 67 28.58 11.22 -24.61
C GLU A 67 28.28 11.34 -23.10
N PRO A 68 28.98 12.21 -22.35
CA PRO A 68 28.95 12.19 -20.89
C PRO A 68 27.58 12.42 -20.26
N ASP A 69 26.71 13.17 -20.93
CA ASP A 69 25.43 13.61 -20.41
C ASP A 69 24.26 12.87 -21.08
N ASP A 70 24.53 11.76 -21.76
CA ASP A 70 23.47 10.89 -22.29
C ASP A 70 22.74 10.19 -21.12
N THR A 71 21.49 10.61 -20.92
CA THR A 71 20.63 10.13 -19.83
C THR A 71 20.31 8.63 -19.95
N LYS A 72 20.24 8.09 -21.17
CA LYS A 72 19.99 6.66 -21.46
C LYS A 72 21.19 5.81 -21.07
N LEU A 73 22.40 6.25 -21.43
CA LEU A 73 23.63 5.59 -21.03
C LEU A 73 23.84 5.64 -19.51
N LEU A 74 23.56 6.77 -18.87
CA LEU A 74 23.65 6.91 -17.41
C LEU A 74 22.70 5.95 -16.68
N TRP A 75 21.43 5.86 -17.11
CA TRP A 75 20.47 4.91 -16.54
C TRP A 75 20.93 3.45 -16.72
N LYS A 76 21.28 3.06 -17.95
CA LYS A 76 21.72 1.69 -18.27
C LYS A 76 22.95 1.30 -17.44
N LEU A 77 23.89 2.24 -17.29
CA LEU A 77 25.10 2.04 -16.51
C LEU A 77 24.79 1.92 -15.01
N ALA A 78 23.90 2.77 -14.47
CA ALA A 78 23.47 2.69 -13.09
C ALA A 78 22.79 1.35 -12.75
N VAL A 79 21.86 0.89 -13.60
CA VAL A 79 21.20 -0.41 -13.44
C VAL A 79 22.22 -1.55 -13.50
N ALA A 80 23.15 -1.50 -14.45
CA ALA A 80 24.20 -2.50 -14.56
C ALA A 80 25.09 -2.54 -13.30
N TYR A 81 25.50 -1.38 -12.78
CA TYR A 81 26.27 -1.26 -11.54
C TYR A 81 25.53 -1.81 -10.33
N ARG A 82 24.25 -1.48 -10.16
CA ARG A 82 23.41 -2.06 -9.10
C ARG A 82 23.39 -3.58 -9.19
N ASN A 83 23.19 -4.14 -10.39
CA ASN A 83 23.06 -5.58 -10.58
C ASN A 83 24.36 -6.36 -10.29
N VAL A 84 25.53 -5.72 -10.41
CA VAL A 84 26.82 -6.31 -10.02
C VAL A 84 27.24 -5.96 -8.58
N GLY A 85 26.43 -5.18 -7.85
CA GLY A 85 26.71 -4.77 -6.47
C GLY A 85 27.66 -3.58 -6.32
N GLU A 86 27.98 -2.89 -7.42
CA GLU A 86 28.82 -1.68 -7.44
C GLU A 86 27.97 -0.44 -7.10
N TYR A 87 27.37 -0.44 -5.90
CA TYR A 87 26.35 0.55 -5.52
C TYR A 87 26.86 1.99 -5.50
N ASP A 88 28.13 2.22 -5.15
CA ASP A 88 28.72 3.57 -5.19
C ASP A 88 28.72 4.16 -6.60
N LYS A 89 29.10 3.35 -7.59
CA LYS A 89 29.11 3.77 -8.99
C LYS A 89 27.69 3.92 -9.54
N ALA A 90 26.76 3.08 -9.09
CA ALA A 90 25.34 3.23 -9.44
C ALA A 90 24.79 4.58 -8.94
N ILE A 91 25.08 4.93 -7.67
CA ILE A 91 24.66 6.21 -7.08
C ILE A 91 25.28 7.39 -7.81
N GLU A 92 26.57 7.33 -8.16
CA GLU A 92 27.25 8.39 -8.92
C GLU A 92 26.58 8.64 -10.28
N ALA A 93 26.32 7.57 -11.04
CA ALA A 93 25.63 7.66 -12.33
C ALA A 93 24.20 8.19 -12.17
N LEU A 94 23.47 7.78 -11.13
CA LEU A 94 22.11 8.24 -10.87
C LEU A 94 22.04 9.69 -10.41
N LYS A 95 22.97 10.16 -9.59
CA LYS A 95 23.05 11.56 -9.19
C LYS A 95 23.42 12.47 -10.36
N LYS A 96 24.28 11.98 -11.26
CA LYS A 96 24.53 12.68 -12.53
C LYS A 96 23.27 12.75 -13.39
N LEU A 97 22.56 11.63 -13.55
CA LEU A 97 21.30 11.57 -14.28
C LEU A 97 20.26 12.52 -13.67
N GLU A 98 20.06 12.48 -12.35
CA GLU A 98 19.14 13.35 -11.62
C GLU A 98 19.39 14.84 -11.90
N GLY A 99 20.66 15.26 -11.98
CA GLY A 99 21.03 16.65 -12.28
C GLY A 99 20.72 17.10 -13.72
N LEU A 100 20.41 16.17 -14.63
CA LEU A 100 20.04 16.44 -16.02
C LEU A 100 18.52 16.43 -16.25
N LEU A 101 17.73 15.99 -15.26
CA LEU A 101 16.27 15.93 -15.36
C LEU A 101 15.64 17.28 -15.01
N THR A 102 14.46 17.53 -15.59
CA THR A 102 13.66 18.74 -15.35
C THR A 102 12.95 18.70 -13.99
N HIS A 103 12.62 17.50 -13.52
CA HIS A 103 12.01 17.23 -12.23
C HIS A 103 12.43 15.86 -11.68
N PRO A 104 12.30 15.61 -10.36
CA PRO A 104 12.56 14.30 -9.77
C PRO A 104 11.60 13.25 -10.32
N THR A 105 12.11 12.07 -10.68
CA THR A 105 11.31 10.97 -11.24
C THR A 105 11.31 9.77 -10.29
N ALA A 106 10.20 9.02 -10.28
CA ALA A 106 10.08 7.83 -9.45
C ALA A 106 11.16 6.79 -9.79
N LYS A 107 11.48 6.58 -11.09
CA LYS A 107 12.56 5.68 -11.55
C LYS A 107 13.87 5.93 -10.82
N VAL A 108 14.33 7.18 -10.84
CA VAL A 108 15.67 7.56 -10.38
C VAL A 108 15.72 7.58 -8.85
N ALA A 109 14.71 8.17 -8.20
CA ALA A 109 14.64 8.24 -6.74
C ALA A 109 14.55 6.85 -6.10
N VAL A 110 13.72 5.95 -6.64
CA VAL A 110 13.59 4.58 -6.11
C VAL A 110 14.88 3.79 -6.31
N LEU A 111 15.52 3.90 -7.48
CA LEU A 111 16.77 3.18 -7.73
C LEU A 111 17.92 3.69 -6.84
N LEU A 112 17.99 5.00 -6.60
CA LEU A 112 18.90 5.60 -5.62
C LEU A 112 18.63 5.06 -4.22
N ALA A 113 17.37 5.07 -3.78
CA ALA A 113 16.96 4.56 -2.48
C ALA A 113 17.28 3.06 -2.31
N GLN A 114 17.11 2.24 -3.35
CA GLN A 114 17.54 0.83 -3.36
C GLN A 114 19.05 0.70 -3.19
N CYS A 115 19.85 1.50 -3.91
CA CYS A 115 21.31 1.46 -3.80
C CYS A 115 21.79 1.91 -2.41
N PHE A 116 21.23 2.99 -1.86
CA PHE A 116 21.54 3.46 -0.50
C PHE A 116 21.16 2.42 0.56
N ARG A 117 19.96 1.84 0.47
CA ARG A 117 19.51 0.78 1.37
C ARG A 117 20.43 -0.45 1.29
N ALA A 118 20.85 -0.86 0.09
CA ALA A 118 21.77 -2.00 -0.10
C ALA A 118 23.14 -1.75 0.52
N LYS A 119 23.60 -0.49 0.59
CA LYS A 119 24.79 -0.08 1.34
C LYS A 119 24.57 0.01 2.86
N GLY A 120 23.33 -0.15 3.33
CA GLY A 120 22.95 0.00 4.73
C GLY A 120 22.60 1.44 5.14
N ASP A 121 22.63 2.39 4.22
CA ASP A 121 22.32 3.81 4.46
C ASP A 121 20.82 4.09 4.24
N ARG A 122 20.02 3.72 5.24
CA ARG A 122 18.55 3.83 5.19
C ARG A 122 18.07 5.28 5.27
N GLU A 123 18.82 6.14 5.95
CA GLU A 123 18.50 7.56 6.08
C GLU A 123 18.65 8.26 4.73
N ALA A 124 19.75 8.01 4.01
CA ALA A 124 19.90 8.51 2.64
C ALA A 124 18.82 7.94 1.72
N ALA A 125 18.51 6.65 1.83
CA ALA A 125 17.44 6.04 1.03
C ALA A 125 16.08 6.72 1.26
N LEU A 126 15.73 7.00 2.52
CA LEU A 126 14.49 7.66 2.87
C LEU A 126 14.45 9.10 2.33
N ALA A 127 15.56 9.84 2.45
CA ALA A 127 15.66 11.21 1.97
C ALA A 127 15.43 11.34 0.45
N GLU A 128 15.85 10.37 -0.36
CA GLU A 128 15.60 10.36 -1.81
C GLU A 128 14.10 10.23 -2.13
N LEU A 129 13.37 9.40 -1.37
CA LEU A 129 11.93 9.25 -1.55
C LEU A 129 11.17 10.49 -1.04
N GLU A 130 11.59 11.07 0.08
CA GLU A 130 10.98 12.30 0.60
C GLU A 130 11.14 13.47 -0.38
N LYS A 131 12.33 13.62 -0.97
CA LYS A 131 12.57 14.61 -2.03
C LYS A 131 11.65 14.41 -3.24
N LEU A 132 11.42 13.17 -3.66
CA LEU A 132 10.47 12.86 -4.73
C LEU A 132 9.04 13.31 -4.36
N LEU A 133 8.62 13.05 -3.12
CA LEU A 133 7.28 13.36 -2.61
C LEU A 133 7.04 14.85 -2.35
N GLU A 134 8.07 15.70 -2.37
CA GLU A 134 7.93 17.16 -2.39
C GLU A 134 7.50 17.69 -3.77
N SER A 135 7.60 16.87 -4.82
CA SER A 135 7.17 17.19 -6.18
C SER A 135 5.64 17.20 -6.29
N PRO A 136 5.03 18.06 -7.14
CA PRO A 136 3.59 18.01 -7.42
C PRO A 136 3.17 16.81 -8.28
N GLU A 137 4.11 16.02 -8.77
CA GLU A 137 3.85 14.86 -9.62
C GLU A 137 3.10 13.75 -8.87
N THR A 138 2.26 13.04 -9.61
CA THR A 138 1.60 11.85 -9.06
C THR A 138 2.61 10.72 -8.95
N VAL A 139 2.74 10.14 -7.76
CA VAL A 139 3.68 9.05 -7.50
C VAL A 139 2.96 7.70 -7.42
N PRO A 140 3.58 6.60 -7.87
CA PRO A 140 3.02 5.27 -7.72
C PRO A 140 2.84 4.85 -6.25
N GLY A 141 1.84 4.02 -5.96
CA GLY A 141 1.51 3.56 -4.61
C GLY A 141 2.67 2.82 -3.95
N ALA A 142 3.41 2.04 -4.74
CA ALA A 142 4.56 1.29 -4.24
C ALA A 142 5.71 2.18 -3.72
N VAL A 143 5.78 3.46 -4.09
CA VAL A 143 6.74 4.43 -3.52
C VAL A 143 6.47 4.64 -2.03
N TYR A 144 5.21 4.84 -1.66
CA TYR A 144 4.81 5.00 -0.25
C TYR A 144 5.06 3.71 0.53
N ALA A 145 4.74 2.55 -0.06
CA ALA A 145 5.02 1.26 0.57
C ALA A 145 6.51 1.06 0.84
N TYR A 146 7.38 1.39 -0.12
CA TYR A 146 8.82 1.27 0.04
C TYR A 146 9.40 2.26 1.06
N LYS A 147 8.86 3.48 1.12
CA LYS A 147 9.14 4.45 2.18
C LYS A 147 8.78 3.90 3.56
N GLY A 148 7.60 3.28 3.69
CA GLY A 148 7.17 2.61 4.92
C GLY A 148 8.11 1.48 5.34
N ILE A 149 8.61 0.67 4.38
CA ILE A 149 9.62 -0.37 4.65
C ILE A 149 10.91 0.25 5.20
N LEU A 150 11.41 1.33 4.60
CA LEU A 150 12.62 2.01 5.07
C LEU A 150 12.44 2.53 6.51
N LYS A 151 11.30 3.14 6.80
CA LYS A 151 10.96 3.63 8.14
C LYS A 151 10.82 2.50 9.15
N GLU A 152 10.23 1.37 8.78
CA GLU A 152 10.17 0.20 9.65
C GLU A 152 11.58 -0.33 9.97
N GLU A 153 12.46 -0.41 8.97
CA GLU A 153 13.84 -0.84 9.15
C GLU A 153 14.65 0.14 10.03
N LEU A 154 14.25 1.42 10.07
CA LEU A 154 14.78 2.44 10.99
C LEU A 154 14.13 2.41 12.38
N GLY A 155 13.10 1.58 12.59
CA GLY A 155 12.37 1.47 13.86
C GLY A 155 11.26 2.51 14.05
N MET A 156 10.94 3.31 13.02
CA MET A 156 9.86 4.29 13.00
C MET A 156 8.53 3.61 12.64
N VAL A 157 8.01 2.80 13.57
CA VAL A 157 6.92 1.86 13.29
C VAL A 157 5.60 2.58 13.01
N GLU A 158 5.28 3.61 13.77
CA GLU A 158 4.06 4.39 13.61
C GLU A 158 4.04 5.11 12.26
N GLU A 159 5.12 5.77 11.90
CA GLU A 159 5.27 6.48 10.63
C GLU A 159 5.33 5.51 9.45
N ALA A 160 5.90 4.31 9.64
CA ALA A 160 5.85 3.26 8.64
C ALA A 160 4.41 2.81 8.35
N ALA A 161 3.58 2.67 9.38
CA ALA A 161 2.17 2.32 9.19
C ALA A 161 1.44 3.44 8.43
N GLU A 162 1.72 4.69 8.74
CA GLU A 162 1.12 5.85 8.06
C GLU A 162 1.52 5.90 6.57
N ASP A 163 2.77 5.62 6.22
CA ASP A 163 3.17 5.53 4.80
C ASP A 163 2.50 4.33 4.08
N MET A 164 2.28 3.20 4.77
CA MET A 164 1.52 2.07 4.20
C MET A 164 0.04 2.41 4.02
N GLU A 165 -0.55 3.20 4.93
CA GLU A 165 -1.92 3.71 4.77
C GLU A 165 -2.02 4.63 3.54
N GLU A 166 -1.01 5.45 3.28
CA GLU A 166 -0.97 6.31 2.09
C GLU A 166 -0.87 5.47 0.81
N ALA A 167 -0.06 4.40 0.82
CA ALA A 167 0.00 3.44 -0.30
C ALA A 167 -1.39 2.83 -0.62
N LEU A 168 -2.18 2.49 0.40
CA LEU A 168 -3.55 1.99 0.21
C LEU A 168 -4.51 3.02 -0.39
N THR A 169 -4.27 4.33 -0.23
CA THR A 169 -5.12 5.33 -0.90
C THR A 169 -4.98 5.30 -2.42
N VAL A 170 -3.83 4.82 -2.90
CA VAL A 170 -3.54 4.59 -4.32
C VAL A 170 -3.99 3.17 -4.72
N GLU A 171 -3.77 2.20 -3.85
CA GLU A 171 -3.99 0.77 -4.10
C GLU A 171 -4.96 0.13 -3.09
N PRO A 172 -6.24 0.50 -3.10
CA PRO A 172 -7.18 0.17 -2.03
C PRO A 172 -7.52 -1.32 -1.89
N LYS A 173 -7.17 -2.13 -2.89
CA LYS A 173 -7.46 -3.58 -2.93
C LYS A 173 -6.21 -4.43 -2.63
N ASP A 174 -5.08 -3.83 -2.25
CA ASP A 174 -3.87 -4.58 -1.92
C ASP A 174 -3.91 -5.18 -0.51
N GLU A 175 -4.20 -6.48 -0.46
CA GLU A 175 -4.23 -7.27 0.78
C GLU A 175 -2.89 -7.34 1.51
N ASP A 176 -1.76 -7.25 0.81
CA ASP A 176 -0.44 -7.33 1.43
C ASP A 176 -0.14 -6.09 2.27
N LEU A 177 -0.56 -4.92 1.81
CA LEU A 177 -0.48 -3.69 2.59
C LEU A 177 -1.36 -3.74 3.84
N TYR A 178 -2.56 -4.30 3.74
CA TYR A 178 -3.43 -4.46 4.92
C TYR A 178 -2.82 -5.39 5.97
N ARG A 179 -2.27 -6.55 5.55
CA ARG A 179 -1.53 -7.45 6.46
C ARG A 179 -0.39 -6.70 7.13
N LYS A 180 0.40 -5.95 6.35
CA LYS A 180 1.55 -5.22 6.87
C LYS A 180 1.17 -4.16 7.88
N ILE A 181 0.11 -3.39 7.60
CA ILE A 181 -0.42 -2.40 8.54
C ILE A 181 -0.87 -3.08 9.84
N GLY A 182 -1.50 -4.25 9.74
CA GLY A 182 -1.85 -5.08 10.88
C GLY A 182 -0.65 -5.40 11.77
N GLU A 183 0.42 -5.95 11.19
CA GLU A 183 1.68 -6.22 11.87
C GLU A 183 2.28 -4.95 12.52
N LEU A 184 2.33 -3.84 11.79
CA LEU A 184 2.90 -2.57 12.26
C LEU A 184 2.08 -1.99 13.42
N TYR A 185 0.75 -2.08 13.36
CA TYR A 185 -0.13 -1.67 14.45
C TYR A 185 0.07 -2.51 15.69
N GLU A 186 0.21 -3.83 15.56
CA GLU A 186 0.51 -4.70 16.70
C GLU A 186 1.86 -4.33 17.32
N LYS A 187 2.89 -4.13 16.49
CA LYS A 187 4.23 -3.71 16.92
C LYS A 187 4.22 -2.34 17.61
N ALA A 188 3.41 -1.40 17.14
CA ALA A 188 3.18 -0.09 17.75
C ALA A 188 2.24 -0.15 18.98
N GLY A 189 1.69 -1.32 19.32
CA GLY A 189 0.73 -1.49 20.41
C GLY A 189 -0.61 -0.77 20.18
N ARG A 190 -0.95 -0.45 18.93
CA ARG A 190 -2.25 0.11 18.54
C ARG A 190 -3.32 -0.96 18.68
N LYS A 191 -4.26 -0.75 19.60
CA LYS A 191 -5.34 -1.70 19.90
C LYS A 191 -6.66 -1.28 19.26
N GLY A 192 -7.58 -2.23 19.17
CA GLY A 192 -8.95 -2.01 18.68
C GLY A 192 -9.04 -2.11 17.17
N VAL A 193 -10.26 -2.28 16.68
CA VAL A 193 -10.53 -2.51 15.26
C VAL A 193 -10.16 -1.28 14.43
N LYS A 194 -9.49 -1.48 13.30
CA LYS A 194 -9.10 -0.42 12.35
C LYS A 194 -9.84 -0.66 11.05
N VAL A 195 -10.69 0.29 10.66
CA VAL A 195 -11.55 0.12 9.49
C VAL A 195 -11.08 1.01 8.37
N PHE A 196 -10.88 0.41 7.20
CA PHE A 196 -10.54 1.06 5.96
C PHE A 196 -11.69 0.92 4.98
N VAL A 197 -12.04 2.01 4.31
CA VAL A 197 -13.02 2.01 3.22
C VAL A 197 -12.34 2.55 1.97
N ASN A 198 -12.28 1.75 0.91
CA ASN A 198 -11.60 2.09 -0.35
C ASN A 198 -10.18 2.61 -0.08
N GLY A 199 -9.38 1.85 0.69
CA GLY A 199 -8.00 2.22 1.03
C GLY A 199 -7.84 3.28 2.12
N LYS A 200 -8.89 4.06 2.43
CA LYS A 200 -8.81 5.15 3.41
C LYS A 200 -9.18 4.67 4.81
N LYS A 201 -8.28 4.89 5.78
CA LYS A 201 -8.57 4.64 7.20
C LYS A 201 -9.65 5.59 7.72
N LEU A 202 -10.68 5.05 8.35
CA LEU A 202 -11.73 5.83 8.99
C LEU A 202 -11.41 6.09 10.46
N THR A 203 -11.87 7.25 10.93
CA THR A 203 -11.89 7.61 12.35
C THR A 203 -13.34 7.61 12.84
N PHE A 204 -13.52 7.24 14.11
CA PHE A 204 -14.85 7.10 14.70
C PHE A 204 -14.90 7.84 16.03
N ASP A 205 -16.05 8.42 16.35
CA ASP A 205 -16.31 8.99 17.67
C ASP A 205 -16.79 7.94 18.68
N SER A 206 -17.32 6.83 18.19
CA SER A 206 -17.50 5.58 18.91
C SER A 206 -16.67 4.50 18.22
N GLU A 207 -15.59 4.08 18.86
CA GLU A 207 -14.66 3.08 18.29
C GLU A 207 -15.39 1.78 17.90
N PRO A 208 -15.09 1.21 16.71
CA PRO A 208 -15.58 -0.10 16.33
C PRO A 208 -15.08 -1.19 17.29
N PHE A 209 -15.90 -2.22 17.49
CA PHE A 209 -15.60 -3.29 18.44
C PHE A 209 -16.09 -4.64 17.96
N ILE A 210 -15.55 -5.71 18.55
CA ILE A 210 -16.01 -7.08 18.27
C ILE A 210 -17.00 -7.49 19.36
N GLU A 211 -18.20 -7.90 18.96
CA GLU A 211 -19.21 -8.50 19.83
C GLU A 211 -19.64 -9.84 19.24
N ASN A 212 -19.50 -10.93 19.99
CA ASN A 212 -19.85 -12.29 19.56
C ASN A 212 -19.25 -12.71 18.21
N GLY A 213 -18.00 -12.31 17.95
CA GLY A 213 -17.31 -12.61 16.68
C GLY A 213 -17.86 -11.82 15.49
N ARG A 214 -18.51 -10.67 15.73
CA ARG A 214 -18.94 -9.74 14.70
C ARG A 214 -18.38 -8.35 14.97
N THR A 215 -17.83 -7.75 13.92
CA THR A 215 -17.35 -6.36 13.95
C THR A 215 -18.54 -5.42 13.89
N MET A 216 -18.76 -4.70 14.99
CA MET A 216 -19.81 -3.70 15.16
C MET A 216 -19.23 -2.32 14.87
N VAL A 217 -19.82 -1.61 13.91
CA VAL A 217 -19.30 -0.34 13.42
C VAL A 217 -20.40 0.72 13.40
N PRO A 218 -20.11 1.99 13.73
CA PRO A 218 -21.06 3.09 13.56
C PRO A 218 -21.49 3.19 12.09
N VAL A 219 -22.78 2.95 11.83
CA VAL A 219 -23.29 2.81 10.46
C VAL A 219 -23.09 4.07 9.61
N ARG A 220 -23.21 5.26 10.22
CA ARG A 220 -23.09 6.54 9.49
C ARG A 220 -21.71 6.72 8.87
N ALA A 221 -20.64 6.44 9.61
CA ALA A 221 -19.27 6.64 9.13
C ALA A 221 -18.96 5.74 7.92
N ILE A 222 -19.43 4.48 7.95
CA ILE A 222 -19.26 3.54 6.83
C ILE A 222 -20.15 3.94 5.65
N ALA A 223 -21.40 4.31 5.92
CA ALA A 223 -22.31 4.73 4.87
C ALA A 223 -21.80 5.96 4.12
N GLU A 224 -21.37 7.01 4.84
CA GLU A 224 -20.81 8.22 4.24
C GLU A 224 -19.55 7.90 3.40
N ALA A 225 -18.68 7.02 3.89
CA ALA A 225 -17.46 6.63 3.17
C ALA A 225 -17.74 5.82 1.88
N LEU A 226 -18.86 5.10 1.84
CA LEU A 226 -19.35 4.35 0.66
C LEU A 226 -20.34 5.16 -0.20
N GLY A 227 -20.54 6.45 0.07
CA GLY A 227 -21.50 7.28 -0.66
C GLY A 227 -22.98 6.91 -0.45
N LEU A 228 -23.29 6.24 0.65
CA LEU A 228 -24.64 5.79 1.02
C LEU A 228 -25.34 6.83 1.91
N GLU A 229 -26.66 6.92 1.79
CA GLU A 229 -27.48 7.78 2.64
C GLU A 229 -28.02 7.01 3.84
N VAL A 230 -28.10 7.66 5.02
CA VAL A 230 -28.67 7.07 6.23
C VAL A 230 -29.72 7.97 6.85
N ASP A 231 -30.95 7.47 6.94
CA ASP A 231 -32.06 8.09 7.67
C ASP A 231 -32.35 7.37 8.99
N TYR A 232 -32.76 8.14 9.99
CA TYR A 232 -33.08 7.64 11.33
C TYR A 232 -34.45 8.15 11.75
N LYS A 233 -35.39 7.23 11.97
CA LYS A 233 -36.74 7.56 12.43
C LYS A 233 -37.32 6.49 13.35
N ASP A 234 -37.74 6.87 14.56
CA ASP A 234 -38.46 6.01 15.51
C ASP A 234 -37.76 4.64 15.78
N GLY A 235 -36.43 4.67 15.92
CA GLY A 235 -35.60 3.47 16.14
C GLY A 235 -35.43 2.58 14.90
N VAL A 236 -35.79 3.09 13.73
CA VAL A 236 -35.53 2.49 12.41
C VAL A 236 -34.37 3.24 11.77
N VAL A 237 -33.42 2.46 11.24
CA VAL A 237 -32.30 2.94 10.42
C VAL A 237 -32.57 2.50 9.00
N THR A 238 -32.64 3.46 8.07
CA THR A 238 -32.78 3.17 6.64
C THR A 238 -31.49 3.61 5.96
N ILE A 239 -30.82 2.66 5.31
CA ILE A 239 -29.63 2.91 4.51
C ILE A 239 -30.03 2.79 3.05
N THR A 240 -29.71 3.78 2.24
CA THR A 240 -30.05 3.82 0.81
C THR A 240 -28.77 3.96 -0.01
N ASN A 241 -28.62 3.11 -1.02
CA ASN A 241 -27.64 3.33 -2.07
C ASN A 241 -28.26 4.26 -3.14
N PRO A 242 -27.78 5.50 -3.29
CA PRO A 242 -28.34 6.43 -4.27
C PRO A 242 -28.07 6.02 -5.72
N ALA A 243 -27.09 5.14 -5.98
CA ALA A 243 -26.73 4.71 -7.34
C ALA A 243 -27.78 3.79 -7.97
N ASP A 244 -28.40 2.89 -7.18
CA ASP A 244 -29.36 1.88 -7.66
C ASP A 244 -30.71 1.90 -6.93
N GLY A 245 -30.85 2.73 -5.89
CA GLY A 245 -32.05 2.84 -5.06
C GLY A 245 -32.25 1.67 -4.09
N LYS A 246 -31.28 0.77 -3.94
CA LYS A 246 -31.38 -0.37 -3.02
C LYS A 246 -31.38 0.14 -1.58
N THR A 247 -32.26 -0.43 -0.76
CA THR A 247 -32.42 -0.06 0.64
C THR A 247 -32.15 -1.22 1.59
N VAL A 248 -31.59 -0.90 2.75
CA VAL A 248 -31.47 -1.77 3.91
C VAL A 248 -32.16 -1.07 5.09
N VAL A 249 -33.24 -1.66 5.59
CA VAL A 249 -34.02 -1.13 6.71
C VAL A 249 -33.81 -2.01 7.94
N LEU A 250 -33.28 -1.44 9.01
CA LEU A 250 -33.02 -2.13 10.26
C LEU A 250 -33.80 -1.50 11.41
N ARG A 251 -34.22 -2.31 12.38
CA ARG A 251 -34.81 -1.81 13.63
C ARG A 251 -33.87 -2.11 14.79
N VAL A 252 -33.53 -1.08 15.57
CA VAL A 252 -32.66 -1.23 16.74
C VAL A 252 -33.22 -2.30 17.68
N GLY A 253 -32.35 -3.21 18.14
CA GLY A 253 -32.69 -4.32 19.02
C GLY A 253 -33.31 -5.54 18.31
N ARG A 254 -33.51 -5.51 16.99
CA ARG A 254 -33.96 -6.67 16.21
C ARG A 254 -32.78 -7.30 15.46
N ALA A 255 -32.76 -8.63 15.42
CA ALA A 255 -31.79 -9.43 14.66
C ALA A 255 -32.31 -9.78 13.25
N GLU A 256 -33.07 -8.88 12.66
CA GLU A 256 -33.59 -8.98 11.29
C GLU A 256 -33.56 -7.58 10.65
N ALA A 257 -33.41 -7.56 9.34
CA ALA A 257 -33.47 -6.37 8.49
C ALA A 257 -34.30 -6.67 7.24
N GLU A 258 -34.70 -5.61 6.53
CA GLU A 258 -35.34 -5.70 5.23
C GLU A 258 -34.38 -5.17 4.17
N VAL A 259 -34.00 -6.01 3.21
CA VAL A 259 -33.10 -5.66 2.11
C VAL A 259 -33.90 -5.72 0.82
N GLY A 260 -34.11 -4.56 0.18
CA GLY A 260 -34.90 -4.47 -1.06
C GLY A 260 -36.31 -5.09 -0.95
N GLY A 261 -36.96 -5.00 0.22
CA GLY A 261 -38.28 -5.57 0.45
C GLY A 261 -38.29 -7.00 1.04
N GLN A 262 -37.14 -7.67 1.13
CA GLN A 262 -37.05 -9.04 1.64
C GLN A 262 -36.46 -9.08 3.04
N ARG A 263 -37.04 -9.92 3.92
CA ARG A 263 -36.50 -10.11 5.27
C ARG A 263 -35.23 -10.94 5.23
N VAL A 264 -34.19 -10.43 5.88
CA VAL A 264 -32.87 -11.06 6.01
C VAL A 264 -32.49 -11.08 7.49
N ALA A 265 -31.94 -12.20 7.98
CA ALA A 265 -31.47 -12.32 9.35
C ALA A 265 -30.15 -11.55 9.53
N LEU A 266 -29.96 -10.97 10.72
CA LEU A 266 -28.72 -10.37 11.16
C LEU A 266 -28.02 -11.32 12.13
N ASP A 267 -26.70 -11.48 11.98
CA ASP A 267 -25.89 -12.26 12.92
C ASP A 267 -25.78 -11.61 14.31
N ALA A 268 -25.98 -10.29 14.39
CA ALA A 268 -26.16 -9.56 15.64
C ALA A 268 -27.10 -8.35 15.42
N PRO A 269 -27.94 -8.01 16.42
CA PRO A 269 -28.86 -6.90 16.29
C PRO A 269 -28.15 -5.55 16.20
N ALA A 270 -28.75 -4.58 15.51
CA ALA A 270 -28.31 -3.18 15.60
C ALA A 270 -28.51 -2.64 17.03
N ARG A 271 -27.54 -1.89 17.55
CA ARG A 271 -27.57 -1.35 18.92
C ARG A 271 -27.16 0.11 18.96
N VAL A 272 -27.57 0.83 19.99
CA VAL A 272 -27.10 2.20 20.25
C VAL A 272 -26.03 2.14 21.35
N VAL A 273 -24.88 2.74 21.08
CA VAL A 273 -23.74 2.85 22.02
C VAL A 273 -23.44 4.32 22.32
N PRO A 274 -22.84 4.66 23.47
CA PRO A 274 -22.44 6.05 23.77
C PRO A 274 -21.50 6.63 22.68
N PRO A 275 -21.63 7.92 22.30
CA PRO A 275 -22.54 8.93 22.85
C PRO A 275 -23.93 8.99 22.18
N GLY A 276 -24.36 7.92 21.50
CA GLY A 276 -25.64 7.85 20.76
C GLY A 276 -25.50 7.33 19.33
N ARG A 277 -24.45 6.54 19.05
CA ARG A 277 -24.19 5.97 17.73
C ARG A 277 -24.89 4.64 17.56
N THR A 278 -25.55 4.46 16.42
CA THR A 278 -26.08 3.15 16.05
C THR A 278 -24.97 2.34 15.41
N VAL A 279 -24.67 1.19 16.00
CA VAL A 279 -23.70 0.22 15.51
C VAL A 279 -24.42 -1.00 14.94
N ILE A 280 -23.88 -1.52 13.85
CA ILE A 280 -24.47 -2.62 13.07
C ILE A 280 -23.33 -3.57 12.67
N PRO A 281 -23.58 -4.88 12.45
CA PRO A 281 -22.58 -5.76 11.87
C PRO A 281 -22.10 -5.23 10.52
N LEU A 282 -20.80 -4.92 10.44
CA LEU A 282 -20.20 -4.28 9.26
C LEU A 282 -20.45 -5.07 7.97
N ARG A 283 -20.12 -6.37 8.01
CA ARG A 283 -20.25 -7.29 6.88
C ARG A 283 -21.67 -7.29 6.31
N PHE A 284 -22.68 -7.28 7.18
CA PHE A 284 -24.07 -7.27 6.74
C PHE A 284 -24.40 -6.03 5.92
N VAL A 285 -24.01 -4.84 6.39
CA VAL A 285 -24.29 -3.58 5.69
C VAL A 285 -23.51 -3.50 4.39
N SER A 286 -22.21 -3.76 4.44
CA SER A 286 -21.31 -3.66 3.29
C SER A 286 -21.70 -4.62 2.16
N GLU A 287 -21.86 -5.92 2.44
CA GLU A 287 -22.16 -6.92 1.41
C GLU A 287 -23.56 -6.74 0.80
N ASN A 288 -24.56 -6.34 1.60
CA ASN A 288 -25.89 -6.07 1.07
C ASN A 288 -25.96 -4.78 0.22
N LEU A 289 -24.93 -3.93 0.28
CA LEU A 289 -24.85 -2.68 -0.46
C LEU A 289 -23.75 -2.68 -1.53
N GLY A 290 -23.19 -3.85 -1.85
CA GLY A 290 -22.28 -4.02 -3.00
C GLY A 290 -20.80 -3.80 -2.69
N ALA A 291 -20.39 -3.89 -1.43
CA ALA A 291 -18.99 -3.84 -1.02
C ALA A 291 -18.50 -5.21 -0.48
N SER A 292 -17.22 -5.53 -0.69
CA SER A 292 -16.55 -6.66 -0.04
C SER A 292 -16.06 -6.26 1.36
N VAL A 293 -15.87 -7.27 2.23
CA VAL A 293 -15.29 -7.07 3.57
C VAL A 293 -14.27 -8.15 3.86
N ASP A 294 -13.03 -7.73 4.02
CA ASP A 294 -11.87 -8.57 4.35
C ASP A 294 -11.38 -8.25 5.76
N TRP A 295 -11.02 -9.31 6.49
CA TRP A 295 -10.56 -9.23 7.88
C TRP A 295 -9.13 -9.74 7.97
N PHE A 296 -8.26 -8.92 8.54
CA PHE A 296 -6.87 -9.26 8.82
C PHE A 296 -6.71 -9.32 10.35
N GLU A 297 -6.34 -10.50 10.85
CA GLU A 297 -6.32 -10.77 12.30
C GLU A 297 -5.32 -9.87 13.03
N ASP A 298 -4.12 -9.73 12.46
CA ASP A 298 -3.06 -8.89 13.00
C ASP A 298 -3.49 -7.41 12.97
N GLY A 299 -3.31 -6.73 14.10
CA GLY A 299 -3.75 -5.34 14.26
C GLY A 299 -5.27 -5.10 14.14
N GLN A 300 -6.09 -6.15 14.04
CA GLN A 300 -7.56 -6.07 13.92
C GLN A 300 -8.01 -5.16 12.77
N VAL A 301 -7.43 -5.35 11.59
CA VAL A 301 -7.68 -4.51 10.42
C VAL A 301 -8.85 -5.06 9.60
N VAL A 302 -9.74 -4.16 9.18
CA VAL A 302 -10.85 -4.45 8.28
C VAL A 302 -10.70 -3.63 7.01
N ALA A 303 -10.73 -4.28 5.87
CA ALA A 303 -10.84 -3.61 4.57
C ALA A 303 -12.26 -3.74 4.03
N VAL A 304 -12.84 -2.63 3.61
CA VAL A 304 -14.13 -2.57 2.91
C VAL A 304 -13.89 -1.93 1.56
N ASN A 305 -14.21 -2.63 0.48
CA ASN A 305 -13.97 -2.15 -0.88
C ASN A 305 -15.23 -2.27 -1.73
N GLU A 306 -15.53 -1.26 -2.52
CA GLU A 306 -16.59 -1.33 -3.54
C GLU A 306 -16.25 -2.40 -4.59
N GLN A 307 -17.26 -3.17 -5.02
CA GLN A 307 -17.12 -4.23 -6.01
C GLN A 307 -16.87 -3.67 -7.42
#